data_AF-A0A7Y3I841-F1
#
_entry.id   AF-A0A7Y3I841-F1
#
_cell.length_a   1.000
_cell.length_b   1.000
_cell.length_c   1.000
_cell.angle_alpha   90.00
_cell.angle_beta   90.00
_cell.angle_gamma   90.00
#
_symmetry.space_group_name_H-M   'P 1'
#
loop_
_entity.id
_entity.type
_entity.pdbx_description
1 polymer ?
#
loop_
_entity_poly.entity_id
_entity_poly.type
_entity_poly.pdbx_seq_one_letter_code
_entity_poly.pdbx_strand_id
1 'polypeptide(L)'
;MSKAPPARAVVIHGHFYQPPREDPWLGQVPLQPGAAPFHDWNERVDAECYRPVVEARILDGEGGTRRVLNCLELMSFNFGPTLLSWLETHSRDTYEAVLSADAVARARTGHGAALAMAYHHPILPLATR
;
A
#
# COMPACT_ATOMS: atom_id res chain seq x y z
N MET A 1 -31.98 -15.86 -26.47
CA MET A 1 -30.64 -15.96 -25.82
C MET A 1 -30.81 -15.53 -24.37
N SER A 2 -30.62 -16.45 -23.42
CA SER A 2 -30.70 -16.12 -21.99
C SER A 2 -29.49 -15.28 -21.60
N LYS A 3 -29.73 -14.08 -21.06
CA LYS A 3 -28.67 -13.19 -20.56
C LYS A 3 -28.12 -13.85 -19.29
N ALA A 4 -26.83 -14.18 -19.26
CA ALA A 4 -26.19 -14.72 -18.07
C ALA A 4 -26.48 -13.78 -16.88
N PRO A 5 -26.78 -14.31 -15.69
CA PRO A 5 -27.03 -13.48 -14.51
C PRO A 5 -25.83 -12.55 -14.28
N PRO A 6 -26.05 -11.29 -13.84
CA PRO A 6 -24.96 -10.36 -13.62
C PRO A 6 -23.98 -10.96 -12.61
N ALA A 7 -22.70 -10.99 -12.98
CA ALA A 7 -21.65 -11.43 -12.09
C ALA A 7 -21.69 -10.58 -10.81
N ARG A 8 -21.77 -11.22 -9.65
CA ARG A 8 -21.63 -10.53 -8.37
C ARG A 8 -20.18 -10.09 -8.24
N ALA A 9 -19.95 -8.78 -8.17
CA ALA A 9 -18.61 -8.21 -8.06
C ALA A 9 -18.46 -7.54 -6.68
N VAL A 10 -17.27 -7.69 -6.09
CA VAL A 10 -16.81 -6.94 -4.92
C VAL A 10 -15.63 -6.10 -5.39
N VAL A 11 -15.65 -4.81 -5.08
CA VAL A 11 -14.58 -3.87 -5.42
C VAL A 11 -13.94 -3.39 -4.14
N ILE A 12 -12.62 -3.48 -4.08
CA ILE A 12 -11.80 -2.99 -2.97
C ILE A 12 -10.84 -1.94 -3.54
N HIS A 13 -10.66 -0.85 -2.79
CA HIS A 13 -9.66 0.18 -3.06
C HIS A 13 -8.82 0.41 -1.81
N GLY A 14 -7.50 0.29 -1.93
CA GLY A 14 -6.55 0.58 -0.86
C GLY A 14 -5.97 1.99 -0.98
N HIS A 15 -6.18 2.83 0.04
CA HIS A 15 -5.58 4.15 0.13
C HIS A 15 -4.48 4.17 1.18
N PHE A 16 -3.23 4.42 0.76
CA PHE A 16 -2.05 4.33 1.60
C PHE A 16 -1.33 5.68 1.69
N TYR A 17 -1.21 6.22 2.91
CA TYR A 17 -0.56 7.51 3.14
C TYR A 17 0.08 7.58 4.53
N GLN A 18 1.27 8.21 4.60
CA GLN A 18 1.89 8.72 5.81
C GLN A 18 2.34 10.16 5.56
N PRO A 19 2.08 11.11 6.48
CA PRO A 19 2.65 12.44 6.39
C PRO A 19 4.18 12.37 6.51
N PRO A 20 4.93 13.39 6.01
CA PRO A 20 6.36 13.48 6.27
C PRO A 20 6.59 13.57 7.79
N ARG A 21 7.59 12.85 8.29
CA ARG A 21 7.95 12.76 9.72
C ARG A 21 9.40 13.12 9.99
N GLU A 22 10.16 13.36 8.93
CA GLU A 22 11.55 13.73 8.96
C GLU A 22 11.71 15.11 9.60
N ASP A 23 12.74 15.26 10.42
CA ASP A 23 13.18 16.57 10.86
C ASP A 23 13.67 17.37 9.63
N PRO A 24 13.19 18.60 9.40
CA PRO A 24 13.49 19.31 8.16
C PRO A 24 14.93 19.84 8.06
N TRP A 25 15.72 19.80 9.15
CA TRP A 25 17.14 20.10 9.12
C TRP A 25 18.00 18.85 8.92
N LEU A 26 17.61 17.73 9.54
CA LEU A 26 18.39 16.50 9.51
C LEU A 26 18.00 15.55 8.37
N GLY A 27 16.79 15.70 7.82
CA GLY A 27 16.23 14.79 6.81
C GLY A 27 15.98 13.38 7.32
N GLN A 28 15.89 13.20 8.65
CA GLN A 28 15.73 11.90 9.30
C GLN A 28 14.55 11.93 10.26
N VAL A 29 13.83 10.82 10.37
CA VAL A 29 12.78 10.66 11.38
C VAL A 29 13.46 10.48 12.75
N PRO A 30 13.10 11.23 13.80
CA PRO A 30 13.63 11.00 15.14
C PRO A 30 13.11 9.69 15.74
N LEU A 31 13.81 9.13 16.72
CA LEU A 31 13.28 8.03 17.53
C LEU A 31 11.93 8.41 18.15
N GLN A 32 10.92 7.56 17.96
CA GLN A 32 9.58 7.76 18.51
C GLN A 32 9.25 6.62 19.49
N PRO A 33 9.33 6.86 20.82
CA PRO A 33 9.14 5.80 21.83
C PRO A 33 7.81 5.04 21.73
N GLY A 34 6.75 5.68 21.21
CA GLY A 34 5.45 5.03 20.99
C GLY A 34 5.45 3.95 19.90
N ALA A 35 6.48 3.91 19.05
CA ALA A 35 6.64 2.91 18.00
C ALA A 35 7.42 1.67 18.43
N ALA A 36 7.84 1.57 19.69
CA ALA A 36 8.60 0.42 20.19
C ALA A 36 7.90 -0.92 19.84
N PRO A 37 8.66 -1.95 19.40
CA PRO A 37 10.13 -2.02 19.39
C PRO A 37 10.83 -1.35 18.19
N PHE A 38 10.08 -0.75 17.26
CA PHE A 38 10.61 -0.09 16.08
C PHE A 38 11.18 1.29 16.40
N HIS A 39 12.06 1.80 15.54
CA HIS A 39 12.66 3.11 15.72
C HIS A 39 11.61 4.22 15.66
N ASP A 40 10.69 4.14 14.69
CA ASP A 40 9.63 5.13 14.49
C ASP A 40 8.34 4.53 13.90
N TRP A 41 7.30 5.37 13.81
CA TRP A 41 6.00 4.94 13.32
C TRP A 41 5.98 4.52 11.85
N ASN A 42 6.91 4.97 11.00
CA ASN A 42 6.96 4.50 9.62
C ASN A 42 7.42 3.04 9.57
N GLU A 43 8.49 2.70 10.29
CA GLU A 43 8.98 1.32 10.38
C GLU A 43 7.94 0.38 10.96
N ARG A 44 7.28 0.79 12.05
CA ARG A 44 6.25 -0.04 12.69
C ARG A 44 5.08 -0.31 11.75
N VAL A 45 4.58 0.73 11.09
CA VAL A 45 3.42 0.58 10.19
C VAL A 45 3.81 -0.18 8.92
N ASP A 46 5.04 -0.07 8.42
CA ASP A 46 5.51 -0.94 7.33
C ASP A 46 5.45 -2.42 7.75
N ALA A 47 6.05 -2.76 8.89
CA ALA A 47 6.12 -4.12 9.39
C ALA A 47 4.73 -4.71 9.72
N GLU A 48 3.84 -3.90 10.29
CA GLU A 48 2.52 -4.36 10.76
C GLU A 48 1.41 -4.19 9.71
N CYS A 49 1.58 -3.36 8.68
CA CYS A 49 0.52 -3.04 7.72
C CYS A 49 0.95 -3.16 6.25
N TYR A 50 1.97 -2.41 5.79
CA TYR A 50 2.27 -2.35 4.35
C TYR A 50 2.87 -3.65 3.83
N ARG A 51 3.86 -4.21 4.52
CA ARG A 51 4.47 -5.50 4.16
C ARG A 51 3.45 -6.65 4.22
N PRO A 52 2.62 -6.78 5.28
CA PRO A 52 1.55 -7.77 5.29
C PRO A 52 0.52 -7.66 4.17
N VAL A 53 0.30 -6.45 3.60
CA VAL A 53 -0.60 -6.28 2.45
C VAL A 53 0.00 -6.90 1.19
N VAL A 54 1.31 -6.75 0.97
CA VAL A 54 2.00 -7.32 -0.21
C VAL A 54 2.44 -8.78 -0.02
N GLU A 55 2.41 -9.29 1.22
CA GLU A 55 2.78 -10.67 1.58
C GLU A 55 1.70 -11.36 2.43
N ALA A 56 0.43 -11.17 2.07
CA ALA A 56 -0.68 -11.69 2.84
C ALA A 56 -0.70 -13.24 2.82
N ARG A 57 -0.64 -13.84 4.02
CA ARG A 57 -0.71 -15.30 4.19
C ARG A 57 -2.17 -15.77 4.16
N ILE A 58 -2.47 -16.61 3.19
CA ILE A 58 -3.68 -17.43 3.18
C ILE A 58 -3.39 -18.70 3.96
N LEU A 59 -4.13 -18.92 5.04
CA LEU A 59 -3.95 -20.08 5.90
C LEU A 59 -4.71 -21.31 5.36
N ASP A 60 -4.22 -22.50 5.69
CA ASP A 60 -4.95 -23.76 5.51
C ASP A 60 -5.85 -24.07 6.74
N GLY A 61 -6.51 -25.23 6.72
CA GLY A 61 -7.41 -25.66 7.80
C GLY A 61 -6.71 -25.99 9.12
N GLU A 62 -5.38 -26.10 9.12
CA GLU A 62 -4.55 -26.39 10.30
C GLU A 62 -3.78 -25.14 10.79
N GLY A 63 -3.99 -23.98 10.14
CA GLY A 63 -3.31 -22.72 10.46
C GLY A 63 -1.92 -22.58 9.82
N GLY A 64 -1.52 -23.53 8.98
CA GLY A 64 -0.32 -23.46 8.15
C GLY A 64 -0.48 -22.45 7.01
N THR A 65 0.64 -22.01 6.42
CA THR A 65 0.60 -21.11 5.24
C THR A 65 0.32 -21.93 3.98
N ARG A 66 -0.87 -21.77 3.41
CA ARG A 66 -1.23 -22.38 2.12
C ARG A 66 -0.66 -21.60 0.94
N ARG A 67 -0.72 -20.26 1.01
CA ARG A 67 -0.27 -19.36 -0.06
C ARG A 67 0.11 -18.01 0.52
N VAL A 68 1.05 -17.33 -0.09
CA VAL A 68 1.31 -15.90 0.13
C VAL A 68 0.82 -15.15 -1.10
N LEU A 69 0.12 -14.03 -0.90
CA LEU A 69 -0.43 -13.22 -1.98
C LEU A 69 -0.17 -11.74 -1.74
N ASN A 70 0.19 -11.04 -2.81
CA ASN A 70 0.18 -9.60 -2.84
C ASN A 70 -1.26 -9.10 -3.08
N CYS A 71 -1.89 -8.55 -2.02
CA CYS A 71 -3.28 -8.11 -2.10
C CYS A 71 -3.50 -7.00 -3.14
N LEU A 72 -2.47 -6.19 -3.41
CA LEU A 72 -2.52 -5.10 -4.38
C LEU A 72 -2.72 -5.62 -5.81
N GLU A 73 -2.35 -6.87 -6.11
CA GLU A 73 -2.62 -7.48 -7.40
C GLU A 73 -4.13 -7.71 -7.64
N LEU A 74 -4.96 -7.69 -6.60
CA LEU A 74 -6.39 -8.02 -6.64
C LEU A 74 -7.31 -6.84 -6.35
N MET A 75 -6.77 -5.64 -6.10
CA MET A 75 -7.53 -4.42 -5.82
C MET A 75 -6.98 -3.23 -6.60
N SER A 76 -7.72 -2.13 -6.64
CA SER A 76 -7.13 -0.84 -7.03
C SER A 76 -6.46 -0.19 -5.83
N PHE A 77 -5.44 0.64 -6.05
CA PHE A 77 -4.74 1.29 -4.94
C PHE A 77 -4.13 2.64 -5.31
N ASN A 78 -3.84 3.48 -4.32
CA ASN A 78 -2.96 4.63 -4.47
C ASN A 78 -2.02 4.76 -3.26
N PHE A 79 -0.82 5.28 -3.51
CA PHE A 79 0.19 5.56 -2.49
C PHE A 79 0.54 7.05 -2.53
N GLY A 80 0.57 7.69 -1.38
CA GLY A 80 1.06 9.05 -1.25
C GLY A 80 2.56 9.12 -1.55
N PRO A 81 3.05 10.21 -2.18
CA PRO A 81 4.44 10.29 -2.61
C PRO A 81 5.43 10.24 -1.44
N THR A 82 5.09 10.82 -0.29
CA THR A 82 5.92 10.77 0.92
C THR A 82 6.13 9.34 1.42
N LEU A 83 5.07 8.54 1.46
CA LEU A 83 5.16 7.14 1.83
C LEU A 83 5.92 6.33 0.76
N LEU A 84 5.63 6.54 -0.52
CA LEU A 84 6.26 5.77 -1.59
C LEU A 84 7.78 6.02 -1.65
N SER A 85 8.22 7.26 -1.49
CA SER A 85 9.65 7.61 -1.38
C SER A 85 10.30 7.03 -0.12
N TRP A 86 9.58 7.02 1.01
CA TRP A 86 10.09 6.39 2.23
C TRP A 86 10.29 4.88 2.03
N LEU A 87 9.31 4.19 1.42
CA LEU A 87 9.39 2.75 1.11
C LEU A 87 10.55 2.44 0.15
N GLU A 88 10.76 3.26 -0.89
CA GLU A 88 11.87 3.09 -1.83
C GLU A 88 13.23 3.02 -1.13
N THR A 89 13.40 3.82 -0.07
CA THR A 89 14.67 3.94 0.66
C THR A 89 14.77 2.95 1.83
N HIS A 90 13.68 2.72 2.57
CA HIS A 90 13.72 2.01 3.86
C HIS A 90 13.04 0.63 3.83
N SER A 91 12.20 0.34 2.83
CA SER A 91 11.49 -0.93 2.68
C SER A 91 11.39 -1.34 1.20
N ARG A 92 12.57 -1.57 0.60
CA ARG A 92 12.72 -1.79 -0.84
C ARG A 92 11.90 -2.97 -1.35
N ASP A 93 11.80 -4.05 -0.59
CA ASP A 93 11.01 -5.22 -0.95
C ASP A 93 9.51 -4.87 -1.04
N THR A 94 8.98 -4.11 -0.08
CA THR A 94 7.60 -3.61 -0.11
C THR A 94 7.38 -2.68 -1.30
N TYR A 95 8.32 -1.76 -1.56
CA TYR A 95 8.26 -0.84 -2.70
C TYR A 95 8.21 -1.59 -4.05
N GLU A 96 9.12 -2.55 -4.26
CA GLU A 96 9.17 -3.35 -5.49
C GLU A 96 7.90 -4.20 -5.64
N ALA A 97 7.35 -4.72 -4.54
CA ALA A 97 6.09 -5.46 -4.57
C ALA A 97 4.88 -4.58 -4.96
N VAL A 98 4.85 -3.31 -4.56
CA VAL A 98 3.82 -2.34 -5.00
C VAL A 98 3.90 -2.12 -6.51
N LEU A 99 5.11 -1.92 -7.06
CA LEU A 99 5.31 -1.73 -8.50
C LEU A 99 4.96 -3.00 -9.30
N SER A 100 5.36 -4.17 -8.78
CA SER A 100 5.04 -5.46 -9.37
C SER A 100 3.53 -5.70 -9.44
N ALA A 101 2.79 -5.34 -8.39
CA ALA A 101 1.34 -5.50 -8.36
C ALA A 101 0.62 -4.74 -9.49
N ASP A 102 1.05 -3.51 -9.78
CA ASP A 102 0.51 -2.75 -10.92
C ASP A 102 0.80 -3.43 -12.26
N ALA A 103 2.03 -3.91 -12.44
CA ALA A 103 2.44 -4.61 -13.66
C ALA A 103 1.66 -5.92 -13.87
N VAL A 104 1.45 -6.70 -12.79
CA VAL A 104 0.65 -7.93 -12.81
C VAL A 104 -0.81 -7.63 -13.13
N ALA A 105 -1.40 -6.59 -12.52
CA ALA A 105 -2.76 -6.16 -12.81
C ALA A 105 -2.92 -5.73 -14.28
N ARG A 106 -1.93 -5.00 -14.82
CA ARG A 106 -1.88 -4.60 -16.23
C ARG A 106 -1.80 -5.78 -17.18
N ALA A 107 -0.96 -6.77 -16.87
CA ALA A 107 -0.87 -7.99 -17.67
C ALA A 107 -2.20 -8.77 -17.70
N ARG A 108 -2.96 -8.76 -16.59
CA ARG A 108 -4.23 -9.49 -16.47
C ARG A 108 -5.43 -8.76 -17.07
N THR A 109 -5.48 -7.44 -16.96
CA THR A 109 -6.69 -6.64 -17.27
C THR A 109 -6.52 -5.65 -18.41
N GLY A 110 -5.29 -5.50 -18.94
CA GLY A 110 -4.92 -4.45 -19.88
C GLY A 110 -4.64 -3.09 -19.23
N HIS A 111 -4.92 -2.92 -17.93
CA HIS A 111 -4.74 -1.66 -17.20
C HIS A 111 -4.07 -1.88 -15.84
N GLY A 112 -3.27 -0.91 -15.41
CA GLY A 112 -2.70 -0.90 -14.06
C GLY A 112 -3.78 -0.81 -12.97
N ALA A 113 -3.42 -1.25 -11.78
CA ALA A 113 -4.23 -1.13 -10.56
C ALA A 113 -3.91 0.15 -9.77
N ALA A 114 -2.75 0.75 -10.02
CA ALA A 114 -2.31 1.97 -9.35
C ALA A 114 -3.05 3.20 -9.90
N LEU A 115 -3.50 4.05 -8.98
CA LEU A 115 -4.18 5.31 -9.25
C LEU A 115 -3.37 6.47 -8.66
N ALA A 116 -3.43 7.62 -9.32
CA ALA A 116 -2.82 8.84 -8.80
C ALA A 116 -3.61 9.39 -7.60
N MET A 117 -2.92 10.11 -6.72
CA MET A 117 -3.52 10.94 -5.69
C MET A 117 -2.84 12.32 -5.66
N ALA A 118 -3.42 13.27 -4.93
CA ALA A 118 -2.78 14.56 -4.70
C ALA A 118 -1.40 14.38 -4.04
N TYR A 119 -0.47 15.30 -4.31
CA TYR A 119 0.90 15.19 -3.80
C TYR A 119 0.94 15.23 -2.27
N HIS A 120 0.21 16.17 -1.69
CA HIS A 120 -0.08 16.17 -0.26
C HIS A 120 -1.39 15.43 0.01
N HIS A 121 -1.79 15.34 1.28
CA HIS A 121 -3.12 14.89 1.69
C HIS A 121 -4.01 16.08 2.07
N PRO A 122 -4.24 17.08 1.17
CA PRO A 122 -5.08 18.22 1.52
C PRO A 122 -6.55 17.83 1.44
N ILE A 123 -7.37 18.55 2.19
CA ILE A 123 -8.81 18.57 1.94
C ILE A 123 -9.05 19.48 0.74
N LEU A 124 -9.09 18.91 -0.46
CA LEU A 124 -9.13 19.66 -1.73
C LEU A 124 -10.21 20.78 -1.78
N PRO A 125 -11.43 20.58 -1.26
CA PRO A 125 -12.44 21.67 -1.24
C PRO A 125 -12.05 22.90 -0.41
N LEU A 126 -11.04 22.80 0.46
CA LEU A 126 -10.54 23.90 1.28
C LEU A 126 -9.26 24.54 0.70
N ALA A 127 -8.73 24.02 -0.41
CA ALA A 127 -7.55 24.57 -1.05
C ALA A 127 -7.87 25.88 -1.79
N THR A 128 -6.90 26.80 -1.82
CA THR A 128 -6.95 27.96 -2.70
C THR A 128 -6.87 27.50 -4.15
N ARG A 129 -7.66 28.14 -5.01
CA ARG A 129 -7.62 27.91 -6.47
C ARG A 129 -6.39 28.56 -7.10
#